data_AF-A0AAV4JBI7-F1
#
_entry.id   AF-A0AAV4JBI7-F1
#
_cell.length_a   1.000
_cell.length_b   1.000
_cell.length_c   1.000
_cell.angle_alpha   90.00
_cell.angle_beta   90.00
_cell.angle_gamma   90.00
#
_symmetry.space_group_name_H-M   'P 1'
#
loop_
_entity.id
_entity.type
_entity.pdbx_description
1 polymer ?
#
loop_
_entity_poly.entity_id
_entity_poly.type
_entity_poly.pdbx_seq_one_letter_code
_entity_poly.pdbx_strand_id
1 'polypeptide(L)'
;MILWASSSCCCCCCCRSSGVILVVVVVVVVVVVVLVVVVVVVVVVVVVVVVVVVVVVVVVAAAAAALADDFKEELFIKPLQKGYVYSEFQFTTKWNASMHRPDTFRHYHLFPKALGEVLLQYGVQELHLSQTQGLWRYKQWGYPVHDAPPGAELWVWFKPSVSDIDKAWTELANAVSGLFCSSLNFLDSKNTITPRWSFRPQGLAPQGYAFRSYYMRYGTLPREIVCTENLTPWRKLLPCDSN
;
A
#
# COMPACT_ATOMS: atom_id res chain seq x y z
N MET A 1 -53.95 21.70 108.45
CA MET A 1 -54.49 22.31 107.21
C MET A 1 -53.85 21.58 106.04
N ILE A 2 -54.61 20.67 105.40
CA ILE A 2 -54.55 20.25 103.97
C ILE A 2 -53.21 19.59 103.53
N LEU A 3 -53.12 18.37 102.96
CA LEU A 3 -54.02 17.27 102.60
C LEU A 3 -53.12 16.04 102.30
N TRP A 4 -53.62 14.82 102.54
CA TRP A 4 -53.12 13.55 101.96
C TRP A 4 -53.96 13.19 100.72
N ALA A 5 -53.34 12.65 99.65
CA ALA A 5 -53.89 11.71 98.63
C ALA A 5 -52.94 11.70 97.40
N SER A 6 -52.28 10.60 97.02
CA SER A 6 -52.74 9.35 96.36
C SER A 6 -53.07 9.50 94.86
N SER A 7 -52.29 8.76 94.05
CA SER A 7 -52.63 8.05 92.80
C SER A 7 -53.53 8.71 91.73
N SER A 8 -52.99 8.86 90.51
CA SER A 8 -53.73 8.87 89.22
C SER A 8 -52.72 8.63 88.09
N CYS A 9 -52.76 7.47 87.42
CA CYS A 9 -53.60 7.11 86.28
C CYS A 9 -52.96 7.42 84.91
N CYS A 10 -52.62 6.33 84.22
CA CYS A 10 -52.86 6.00 82.81
C CYS A 10 -52.60 7.01 81.67
N CYS A 11 -51.84 6.48 80.69
CA CYS A 11 -52.03 6.61 79.24
C CYS A 11 -51.84 7.99 78.60
N CYS A 12 -50.73 8.15 77.87
CA CYS A 12 -50.71 8.34 76.40
C CYS A 12 -49.37 8.94 75.95
N CYS A 13 -48.52 8.12 75.34
CA CYS A 13 -47.65 8.54 74.23
C CYS A 13 -47.10 7.29 73.54
N CYS A 14 -48.02 6.55 72.93
CA CYS A 14 -47.69 5.57 71.89
C CYS A 14 -47.23 6.33 70.64
N CYS A 15 -46.18 5.83 69.99
CA CYS A 15 -45.79 6.08 68.59
C CYS A 15 -45.31 7.50 68.18
N ARG A 16 -44.03 7.83 68.44
CA ARG A 16 -43.30 8.78 67.58
C ARG A 16 -41.87 8.36 67.18
N SER A 17 -41.49 7.11 67.41
CA SER A 17 -40.19 6.54 66.98
C SER A 17 -40.27 5.82 65.63
N SER A 18 -41.39 5.14 65.34
CA SER A 18 -41.57 4.38 64.08
C SER A 18 -41.56 5.26 62.83
N GLY A 19 -42.05 6.51 62.92
CA GLY A 19 -42.02 7.47 61.82
C GLY A 19 -40.61 7.96 61.48
N VAL A 20 -39.76 8.16 62.49
CA VAL A 20 -38.37 8.60 62.28
C VAL A 20 -37.53 7.47 61.69
N ILE A 21 -37.70 6.24 62.17
CA ILE A 21 -37.02 5.05 61.62
C ILE A 21 -37.45 4.79 60.17
N LEU A 22 -38.76 4.88 59.87
CA LEU A 22 -39.27 4.74 58.51
C LEU A 22 -38.70 5.81 57.56
N VAL A 23 -38.66 7.07 57.99
CA VAL A 23 -38.09 8.17 57.19
C VAL A 23 -36.59 7.96 56.95
N VAL A 24 -35.82 7.56 57.96
CA VAL A 24 -34.38 7.27 57.82
C VAL A 24 -34.16 6.09 56.86
N VAL A 25 -34.92 5.01 56.98
CA VAL A 25 -34.82 3.85 56.09
C VAL A 25 -35.17 4.23 54.64
N VAL A 26 -36.24 5.00 54.42
CA VAL A 26 -36.64 5.47 53.08
C VAL A 26 -35.57 6.37 52.48
N VAL A 27 -35.01 7.32 53.24
CA VAL A 27 -33.94 8.20 52.78
C VAL A 27 -32.68 7.40 52.41
N VAL A 28 -32.27 6.46 53.26
CA VAL A 28 -31.10 5.60 52.98
C VAL A 28 -31.31 4.76 51.72
N VAL A 29 -32.49 4.14 51.55
CA VAL A 29 -32.82 3.34 50.36
C VAL A 29 -32.80 4.22 49.10
N VAL A 30 -33.41 5.40 49.14
CA VAL A 30 -33.42 6.33 48.00
C VAL A 30 -31.99 6.76 47.64
N VAL A 31 -31.16 7.12 48.61
CA VAL A 31 -29.76 7.50 48.39
C VAL A 31 -28.97 6.34 47.77
N VAL A 32 -29.13 5.11 48.27
CA VAL A 32 -28.45 3.93 47.71
C VAL A 32 -28.90 3.66 46.28
N VAL A 33 -30.20 3.72 45.98
CA VAL A 33 -30.71 3.51 44.61
C VAL A 33 -30.17 4.59 43.67
N VAL A 34 -30.17 5.86 44.07
CA VAL A 34 -29.63 6.96 43.25
C VAL A 34 -28.14 6.75 42.99
N LEU A 35 -27.36 6.39 44.00
CA LEU A 35 -25.93 6.10 43.84
C LEU A 35 -25.69 4.93 42.87
N VAL A 36 -26.45 3.83 42.99
CA VAL A 36 -26.34 2.69 42.09
C VAL A 36 -26.67 3.08 40.65
N VAL A 37 -27.76 3.84 40.44
CA VAL A 37 -28.13 4.32 39.10
C VAL A 37 -27.04 5.22 38.52
N VAL A 38 -26.50 6.16 39.30
CA VAL A 38 -25.40 7.04 38.84
C VAL A 38 -24.16 6.22 38.48
N VAL A 39 -23.75 5.26 39.31
CA VAL A 39 -22.60 4.41 39.02
C VAL A 39 -22.82 3.59 37.76
N VAL A 40 -24.00 2.97 37.59
CA VAL A 40 -24.32 2.20 36.38
C VAL A 40 -24.30 3.08 35.14
N VAL A 41 -24.90 4.28 35.20
CA VAL A 41 -24.89 5.22 34.06
C VAL A 41 -23.46 5.65 33.75
N VAL A 42 -22.63 5.98 34.75
CA VAL A 42 -21.23 6.36 34.54
C VAL A 42 -20.44 5.21 33.92
N VAL A 43 -20.59 3.98 34.43
CA VAL A 43 -19.91 2.79 33.88
C VAL A 43 -20.34 2.54 32.44
N VAL A 44 -21.64 2.61 32.14
CA VAL A 44 -22.16 2.44 30.77
C VAL A 44 -21.61 3.53 29.86
N VAL A 45 -21.61 4.79 30.28
CA VAL A 45 -21.05 5.90 29.49
C VAL A 45 -19.56 5.68 29.25
N VAL A 46 -18.78 5.30 30.26
CA VAL A 46 -17.35 5.03 30.13
C VAL A 46 -17.11 3.87 29.16
N VAL A 47 -17.85 2.77 29.29
CA VAL A 47 -17.73 1.62 28.38
C VAL A 47 -18.07 2.02 26.94
N VAL A 48 -19.16 2.77 26.73
CA VAL A 48 -19.55 3.27 25.40
C VAL A 48 -18.45 4.17 24.81
N VAL A 49 -17.91 5.10 25.59
CA VAL A 49 -16.82 5.99 25.14
C VAL A 49 -15.58 5.18 24.77
N VAL A 50 -15.18 4.21 25.61
CA VAL A 50 -14.02 3.35 25.32
C VAL A 50 -14.24 2.56 24.04
N VAL A 51 -15.42 1.96 23.85
CA VAL A 51 -15.75 1.21 22.62
C VAL A 51 -15.69 2.13 21.40
N VAL A 52 -16.27 3.33 21.46
CA VAL A 52 -16.22 4.30 20.35
C VAL A 52 -14.77 4.68 20.02
N VAL A 53 -13.95 4.97 21.03
CA VAL A 53 -12.53 5.31 20.82
C VAL A 53 -11.78 4.14 20.18
N VAL A 54 -11.98 2.91 20.66
CA VAL A 54 -11.34 1.72 20.08
C VAL A 54 -11.76 1.55 18.61
N VAL A 55 -13.05 1.68 18.30
CA VAL A 55 -13.55 1.59 16.92
C VAL A 55 -12.92 2.65 16.04
N VAL A 56 -12.85 3.91 16.49
CA VAL A 56 -12.21 5.00 15.73
C VAL A 56 -10.73 4.71 15.48
N VAL A 57 -9.99 4.26 16.49
CA VAL A 57 -8.56 3.92 16.35
C VAL A 57 -8.38 2.79 15.33
N VAL A 58 -9.19 1.74 15.39
CA VAL A 58 -9.13 0.62 14.44
C VAL A 58 -9.43 1.07 13.02
N VAL A 59 -10.44 1.92 12.82
CA VAL A 59 -10.80 2.44 11.49
C VAL A 59 -9.68 3.31 10.92
N VAL A 60 -9.09 4.19 11.73
CA VAL A 60 -7.98 5.05 11.31
C VAL A 60 -6.74 4.21 10.97
N ALA A 61 -6.40 3.22 11.79
CA ALA A 61 -5.26 2.34 11.54
C ALA A 61 -5.45 1.51 10.24
N ALA A 62 -6.66 0.99 10.00
CA ALA A 62 -6.97 0.27 8.77
C ALA A 62 -6.88 1.17 7.52
N ALA A 63 -7.37 2.41 7.61
CA ALA A 63 -7.25 3.39 6.52
C ALA A 63 -5.79 3.76 6.23
N ALA A 64 -4.96 3.93 7.26
CA ALA A 64 -3.53 4.19 7.12
C ALA A 64 -2.79 3.01 6.49
N ALA A 65 -3.10 1.78 6.91
CA ALA A 65 -2.53 0.57 6.31
C ALA A 65 -2.95 0.40 4.84
N ALA A 66 -4.19 0.77 4.48
CA ALA A 66 -4.64 0.74 3.09
C ALA A 66 -3.87 1.71 2.20
N LEU A 67 -3.34 2.81 2.74
CA LEU A 67 -2.51 3.81 2.04
C LEU A 67 -1.02 3.45 2.00
N ALA A 68 -0.60 2.36 2.65
CA ALA A 68 0.79 1.98 2.71
C ALA A 68 1.25 1.35 1.39
N ASP A 69 2.49 1.66 1.01
CA ASP A 69 3.18 0.97 -0.08
C ASP A 69 3.54 -0.46 0.35
N ASP A 70 3.53 -1.39 -0.61
CA ASP A 70 3.80 -2.81 -0.37
C ASP A 70 5.03 -3.23 -1.18
N PHE A 71 5.94 -3.96 -0.56
CA PHE A 71 7.14 -4.49 -1.19
C PHE A 71 7.30 -5.97 -0.89
N LYS A 72 7.47 -6.78 -1.93
CA LYS A 72 7.56 -8.24 -1.84
C LYS A 72 8.79 -8.75 -2.57
N GLU A 73 9.49 -9.68 -1.93
CA GLU A 73 10.62 -10.39 -2.48
C GLU A 73 10.30 -11.88 -2.55
N GLU A 74 10.51 -12.49 -3.71
CA GLU A 74 10.24 -13.91 -3.95
C GLU A 74 11.48 -14.56 -4.60
N LEU A 75 11.82 -15.77 -4.15
CA LEU A 75 12.94 -16.55 -4.67
C LEU A 75 12.43 -17.92 -5.12
N PHE A 76 12.49 -18.16 -6.43
CA PHE A 76 12.21 -19.46 -7.01
C PHE A 76 13.51 -20.21 -7.28
N ILE A 77 13.64 -21.41 -6.72
CA ILE A 77 14.80 -22.29 -6.93
C ILE A 77 14.34 -23.58 -7.58
N LYS A 78 15.01 -23.95 -8.67
CA LYS A 78 14.74 -25.17 -9.41
C LYS A 78 16.05 -25.92 -9.71
N PRO A 79 16.20 -27.18 -9.28
CA PRO A 79 17.32 -28.01 -9.71
C PRO A 79 17.19 -28.31 -11.21
N LEU A 80 18.29 -28.18 -11.93
CA LEU A 80 18.43 -28.50 -13.33
C LEU A 80 19.25 -29.79 -13.51
N GLN A 81 19.26 -30.33 -14.74
CA GLN A 81 20.10 -31.48 -15.07
C GLN A 81 21.57 -31.19 -14.80
N LYS A 82 22.36 -32.24 -14.53
CA LYS A 82 23.83 -32.16 -14.30
C LYS A 82 24.24 -31.34 -13.07
N GLY A 83 23.35 -31.19 -12.09
CA GLY A 83 23.66 -30.52 -10.82
C GLY A 83 23.69 -28.99 -10.89
N TYR A 84 23.23 -28.39 -11.99
CA TYR A 84 23.01 -26.94 -12.04
C TYR A 84 21.77 -26.55 -11.24
N VAL A 85 21.73 -25.30 -10.77
CA VAL A 85 20.60 -24.72 -10.04
C VAL A 85 20.15 -23.46 -10.76
N TYR A 86 18.85 -23.38 -11.08
CA TYR A 86 18.22 -22.15 -11.55
C TYR A 86 17.63 -21.42 -10.34
N SER A 87 18.02 -20.16 -10.19
CA SER A 87 17.51 -19.26 -9.16
C SER A 87 16.95 -18.01 -9.83
N GLU A 88 15.71 -17.67 -9.50
CA GLU A 88 15.01 -16.50 -10.01
C GLU A 88 14.55 -15.65 -8.82
N PHE A 89 14.92 -14.37 -8.85
CA PHE A 89 14.60 -13.39 -7.82
C PHE A 89 13.62 -12.39 -8.38
N GLN A 90 12.47 -12.26 -7.74
CA GLN A 90 11.42 -11.32 -8.12
C GLN A 90 11.19 -10.30 -7.01
N PHE A 91 11.31 -9.02 -7.36
CA PHE A 91 11.09 -7.88 -6.46
C PHE A 91 9.91 -7.08 -6.98
N THR A 92 8.84 -6.98 -6.18
CA THR A 92 7.61 -6.28 -6.55
C THR A 92 7.33 -5.15 -5.59
N THR A 93 7.42 -3.90 -6.06
CA THR A 93 7.01 -2.70 -5.32
C THR A 93 5.66 -2.20 -5.83
N LYS A 94 4.66 -2.13 -4.96
CA LYS A 94 3.37 -1.49 -5.21
C LYS A 94 3.35 -0.15 -4.53
N TRP A 95 3.20 0.89 -5.34
CA TRP A 95 3.07 2.27 -4.88
C TRP A 95 1.59 2.65 -4.87
N ASN A 96 1.02 2.92 -3.70
CA ASN A 96 -0.40 3.29 -3.61
C ASN A 96 -0.58 4.79 -3.87
N ALA A 97 -0.37 5.18 -5.12
CA ALA A 97 -0.51 6.57 -5.54
C ALA A 97 -1.17 6.72 -6.92
N SER A 98 -1.92 7.80 -7.10
CA SER A 98 -2.59 8.08 -8.36
C SER A 98 -1.65 8.85 -9.29
N MET A 99 -1.25 8.22 -10.40
CA MET A 99 -0.44 8.86 -11.45
C MET A 99 -1.12 10.05 -12.15
N HIS A 100 -2.40 10.31 -11.87
CA HIS A 100 -3.18 11.42 -12.44
C HIS A 100 -3.20 12.66 -11.56
N ARG A 101 -2.75 12.57 -10.30
CA ARG A 101 -2.67 13.73 -9.41
C ARG A 101 -1.26 14.33 -9.48
N PRO A 102 -1.13 15.66 -9.70
CA PRO A 102 0.18 16.31 -9.82
C PRO A 102 0.98 16.27 -8.51
N ASP A 103 0.32 16.20 -7.36
CA ASP A 103 0.98 16.16 -6.05
C ASP A 103 1.56 14.79 -5.69
N THR A 104 1.22 13.74 -6.43
CA THR A 104 1.67 12.36 -6.19
C THR A 104 3.20 12.23 -6.25
N PHE A 105 3.87 12.96 -7.14
CA PHE A 105 5.31 12.84 -7.40
C PHE A 105 6.17 13.75 -6.50
N ARG A 106 5.59 14.35 -5.45
CA ARG A 106 6.32 15.16 -4.47
C ARG A 106 6.98 14.33 -3.38
N HIS A 107 6.37 13.20 -3.03
CA HIS A 107 6.81 12.32 -1.95
C HIS A 107 6.93 10.89 -2.47
N TYR A 108 8.13 10.34 -2.36
CA TYR A 108 8.44 8.95 -2.70
C TYR A 108 8.77 8.23 -1.40
N HIS A 109 8.20 7.03 -1.22
CA HIS A 109 8.50 6.18 -0.08
C HIS A 109 9.25 4.93 -0.55
N LEU A 110 8.55 3.91 -1.09
CA LEU A 110 9.22 2.72 -1.63
C LEU A 110 9.55 2.82 -3.12
N PHE A 111 8.79 3.61 -3.89
CA PHE A 111 9.00 3.74 -5.33
C PHE A 111 10.19 4.65 -5.63
N PRO A 112 11.13 4.25 -6.51
CA PRO A 112 12.33 5.03 -6.78
C PRO A 112 12.02 6.34 -7.49
N LYS A 113 12.44 7.46 -6.87
CA LYS A 113 12.24 8.82 -7.38
C LYS A 113 12.71 9.00 -8.83
N ALA A 114 13.92 8.50 -9.15
CA ALA A 114 14.51 8.66 -10.47
C ALA A 114 13.64 8.07 -11.59
N LEU A 115 13.01 6.91 -11.33
CA LEU A 115 12.08 6.30 -12.29
C LEU A 115 10.77 7.09 -12.36
N GLY A 116 10.25 7.55 -11.22
CA GLY A 116 9.02 8.35 -11.18
C GLY A 116 9.10 9.65 -11.96
N GLU A 117 10.23 10.36 -11.85
CA GLU A 117 10.48 11.60 -12.60
C GLU A 117 10.52 11.34 -14.12
N VAL A 118 11.22 10.29 -14.56
CA VAL A 118 11.28 9.90 -15.98
C VAL A 118 9.89 9.53 -16.51
N LEU A 119 9.13 8.71 -15.78
CA LEU A 119 7.78 8.30 -16.20
C LEU A 119 6.82 9.50 -16.30
N LEU A 120 6.90 10.44 -15.35
CA LEU A 120 6.09 11.65 -15.35
C LEU A 120 6.46 12.58 -16.50
N GLN A 121 7.76 12.87 -16.66
CA GLN A 121 8.28 13.83 -17.64
C GLN A 121 7.93 13.45 -19.08
N TYR A 122 8.04 12.16 -19.42
CA TYR A 122 7.75 11.67 -20.78
C TYR A 122 6.34 11.12 -20.95
N GLY A 123 5.47 11.28 -19.95
CA GLY A 123 4.06 10.88 -20.04
C GLY A 123 3.87 9.38 -20.25
N VAL A 124 4.66 8.57 -19.58
CA VAL A 124 4.61 7.11 -19.70
C VAL A 124 3.50 6.54 -18.80
N GLN A 125 2.74 5.59 -19.34
CA GLN A 125 1.72 4.84 -18.59
C GLN A 125 2.27 3.50 -18.11
N GLU A 126 3.07 2.83 -18.93
CA GLU A 126 3.65 1.53 -18.63
C GLU A 126 4.99 1.40 -19.37
N LEU A 127 6.03 0.94 -18.67
CA LEU A 127 7.39 0.79 -19.20
C LEU A 127 7.94 -0.57 -18.81
N HIS A 128 8.56 -1.24 -19.78
CA HIS A 128 9.20 -2.53 -19.60
C HIS A 128 10.60 -2.47 -20.19
N LEU A 129 11.59 -2.78 -19.36
CA LEU A 129 12.98 -2.89 -19.74
C LEU A 129 13.47 -4.29 -19.39
N SER A 130 13.98 -5.00 -20.39
CA SER A 130 14.66 -6.27 -20.20
C SER A 130 16.10 -6.16 -20.67
N GLN A 131 17.02 -6.71 -19.88
CA GLN A 131 18.45 -6.78 -20.17
C GLN A 131 18.91 -8.19 -19.86
N THR A 132 19.34 -8.93 -20.88
CA THR A 132 19.75 -10.32 -20.72
C THR A 132 21.10 -10.58 -21.39
N GLN A 133 21.85 -11.55 -20.82
CA GLN A 133 23.13 -11.99 -21.36
C GLN A 133 23.18 -13.50 -21.46
N GLY A 134 23.76 -13.99 -22.56
CA GLY A 134 23.91 -15.41 -22.84
C GLY A 134 22.73 -15.99 -23.62
N LEU A 135 22.71 -17.32 -23.69
CA LEU A 135 21.70 -18.08 -24.43
C LEU A 135 20.99 -19.06 -23.50
N TRP A 136 19.67 -18.91 -23.37
CA TRP A 136 18.85 -19.87 -22.64
C TRP A 136 18.65 -21.15 -23.45
N ARG A 137 19.06 -22.29 -22.89
CA ARG A 137 18.96 -23.60 -23.56
C ARG A 137 17.63 -24.29 -23.22
N TYR A 138 16.56 -23.89 -23.89
CA TYR A 138 15.20 -24.41 -23.68
C TYR A 138 15.09 -25.94 -23.63
N LYS A 139 15.81 -26.66 -24.51
CA LYS A 139 15.80 -28.13 -24.54
C LYS A 139 16.40 -28.79 -23.30
N GLN A 140 17.35 -28.13 -22.64
CA GLN A 140 18.08 -28.67 -21.47
C GLN A 140 17.49 -28.16 -20.16
N TRP A 141 17.00 -26.92 -20.13
CA TRP A 141 16.60 -26.23 -18.90
C TRP A 141 15.07 -26.02 -18.78
N GLY A 142 14.32 -26.28 -19.86
CA GLY A 142 12.89 -25.97 -19.95
C GLY A 142 12.65 -24.49 -20.21
N TYR A 143 11.42 -24.03 -19.96
CA TYR A 143 11.06 -22.61 -20.05
C TYR A 143 11.43 -21.87 -18.75
N PRO A 144 11.99 -20.65 -18.83
CA PRO A 144 12.20 -19.80 -17.67
C PRO A 144 10.87 -19.27 -17.12
N VAL A 145 10.87 -18.72 -15.90
CA VAL A 145 9.66 -18.08 -15.32
C VAL A 145 9.26 -16.85 -16.13
N HIS A 146 10.25 -16.04 -16.51
CA HIS A 146 10.11 -14.90 -17.41
C HIS A 146 11.02 -15.07 -18.63
N ASP A 147 10.46 -14.91 -19.82
CA ASP A 147 11.21 -14.94 -21.08
C ASP A 147 11.55 -13.50 -21.49
N ALA A 148 12.77 -13.32 -21.99
CA ALA A 148 13.27 -12.04 -22.47
C ALA A 148 14.30 -12.26 -23.59
N PRO A 149 14.29 -11.43 -24.64
CA PRO A 149 15.21 -11.56 -25.76
C PRO A 149 16.66 -11.26 -25.34
N PRO A 150 17.66 -11.78 -26.08
CA PRO A 150 19.07 -11.48 -25.84
C PRO A 150 19.36 -9.98 -26.02
N GLY A 151 20.25 -9.44 -25.20
CA GLY A 151 20.65 -8.03 -25.25
C GLY A 151 19.70 -7.16 -24.46
N ALA A 152 19.28 -6.02 -25.03
CA ALA A 152 18.31 -5.14 -24.38
C ALA A 152 17.02 -5.02 -25.20
N GLU A 153 15.89 -4.97 -24.51
CA GLU A 153 14.58 -4.68 -25.08
C GLU A 153 13.85 -3.67 -24.20
N LEU A 154 13.25 -2.68 -24.85
CA LEU A 154 12.47 -1.62 -24.22
C LEU A 154 11.14 -1.51 -24.95
N TRP A 155 10.05 -1.56 -24.20
CA TRP A 155 8.74 -1.25 -24.74
C TRP A 155 7.88 -0.48 -23.75
N VAL A 156 7.08 0.43 -24.31
CA VAL A 156 6.46 1.50 -23.54
C VAL A 156 5.08 1.80 -24.10
N TRP A 157 4.13 2.05 -23.21
CA TRP A 157 2.83 2.63 -23.51
C TRP A 157 2.79 4.08 -23.00
N PHE A 158 2.56 5.02 -23.90
CA PHE A 158 2.45 6.45 -23.60
C PHE A 158 1.01 6.85 -23.28
N LYS A 159 0.84 7.84 -22.40
CA LYS A 159 -0.47 8.42 -22.10
C LYS A 159 -1.06 9.11 -23.34
N PRO A 160 -2.39 9.10 -23.54
CA PRO A 160 -3.05 9.79 -24.64
C PRO A 160 -2.84 11.31 -24.68
N SER A 161 -2.36 11.90 -23.59
CA SER A 161 -2.02 13.32 -23.48
C SER A 161 -0.72 13.70 -24.21
N VAL A 162 0.12 12.73 -24.57
CA VAL A 162 1.37 12.98 -25.31
C VAL A 162 1.06 13.26 -26.77
N SER A 163 1.45 14.45 -27.26
CA SER A 163 1.19 14.90 -28.62
C SER A 163 2.15 14.27 -29.64
N ASP A 164 3.44 14.26 -29.35
CA ASP A 164 4.50 13.71 -30.20
C ASP A 164 5.17 12.51 -29.52
N ILE A 165 4.71 11.32 -29.91
CA ILE A 165 5.15 10.05 -29.31
C ILE A 165 6.54 9.66 -29.79
N ASP A 166 6.91 9.96 -31.04
CA ASP A 166 8.22 9.58 -31.58
C ASP A 166 9.33 10.42 -30.97
N LYS A 167 9.07 11.71 -30.74
CA LYS A 167 9.96 12.56 -29.95
C LYS A 167 10.05 12.10 -28.50
N ALA A 168 8.92 11.87 -27.83
CA ALA A 168 8.89 11.40 -26.45
C ALA A 168 9.62 10.05 -26.27
N TRP A 169 9.49 9.14 -27.25
CA TRP A 169 10.22 7.88 -27.30
C TRP A 169 11.73 8.08 -27.37
N THR A 170 12.19 8.94 -28.27
CA THR A 170 13.63 9.20 -28.44
C THR A 170 14.21 9.83 -27.17
N GLU A 171 13.52 10.79 -26.57
CA GLU A 171 13.97 11.43 -25.32
C GLU A 171 13.93 10.47 -24.12
N LEU A 172 12.88 9.64 -24.03
CA LEU A 172 12.77 8.59 -23.02
C LEU A 172 13.91 7.58 -23.12
N ALA A 173 14.21 7.10 -24.34
CA ALA A 173 15.29 6.14 -24.56
C ALA A 173 16.65 6.69 -24.12
N ASN A 174 16.90 7.98 -24.34
CA ASN A 174 18.10 8.68 -23.84
C ASN A 174 18.11 8.79 -22.31
N ALA A 175 16.97 9.11 -21.68
CA ALA A 175 16.89 9.20 -20.22
C ALA A 175 17.08 7.83 -19.53
N VAL A 176 16.44 6.78 -20.05
CA VAL A 176 16.56 5.41 -19.54
C VAL A 176 17.98 4.85 -19.79
N SER A 177 18.59 5.19 -20.92
CA SER A 177 20.01 4.90 -21.20
C SER A 177 20.92 5.47 -20.11
N GLY A 178 20.71 6.74 -19.72
CA GLY A 178 21.46 7.38 -18.63
C GLY A 178 21.19 6.75 -17.27
N LEU A 179 19.93 6.39 -16.98
CA LEU A 179 19.54 5.78 -15.70
C LEU A 179 20.16 4.39 -15.49
N PHE A 180 20.19 3.57 -16.54
CA PHE A 180 20.69 2.18 -16.48
C PHE A 180 22.09 2.01 -17.06
N CYS A 181 22.81 3.11 -17.35
CA CYS A 181 24.13 3.10 -17.97
C CYS A 181 24.25 2.17 -19.20
N SER A 182 23.21 2.15 -20.04
CA SER A 182 23.09 1.22 -21.18
C SER A 182 23.02 1.98 -22.50
N SER A 183 23.26 1.29 -23.62
CA SER A 183 23.27 1.90 -24.95
C SER A 183 21.88 2.09 -25.58
N LEU A 184 20.82 2.16 -24.76
CA LEU A 184 19.44 2.32 -25.21
C LEU A 184 19.18 3.61 -26.00
N ASN A 185 20.08 4.59 -25.94
CA ASN A 185 20.07 5.78 -26.78
C ASN A 185 20.17 5.48 -28.28
N PHE A 186 20.63 4.28 -28.67
CA PHE A 186 20.64 3.82 -30.07
C PHE A 186 19.28 3.27 -30.55
N LEU A 187 18.24 3.28 -29.71
CA LEU A 187 16.87 2.97 -30.12
C LEU A 187 16.29 4.11 -30.97
N ASP A 188 16.74 4.17 -32.21
CA ASP A 188 16.29 5.10 -33.24
C ASP A 188 15.05 4.55 -33.99
N SER A 189 14.55 5.33 -34.94
CA SER A 189 13.42 4.93 -35.79
C SER A 189 13.69 3.68 -36.64
N LYS A 190 14.95 3.24 -36.80
CA LYS A 190 15.30 2.04 -37.58
C LYS A 190 15.15 0.75 -36.76
N ASN A 191 15.31 0.85 -35.44
CA ASN A 191 15.20 -0.28 -34.51
C ASN A 191 13.96 -0.19 -33.62
N THR A 192 13.03 0.70 -33.96
CA THR A 192 11.76 0.91 -33.26
C THR A 192 10.59 0.49 -34.15
N ILE A 193 9.65 -0.27 -33.58
CA ILE A 193 8.42 -0.68 -34.24
C ILE A 193 7.20 -0.42 -33.36
N THR A 194 6.02 -0.39 -33.98
CA THR A 194 4.72 -0.23 -33.31
C THR A 194 3.85 -1.47 -33.56
N PRO A 195 4.01 -2.53 -32.75
CA PRO A 195 3.26 -3.77 -32.95
C PRO A 195 1.79 -3.57 -32.62
N ARG A 196 0.90 -3.99 -33.53
CA ARG A 196 -0.56 -3.78 -33.37
C ARG A 196 -1.26 -4.81 -32.48
N TRP A 197 -0.75 -6.04 -32.46
CA TRP A 197 -1.47 -7.19 -31.87
C TRP A 197 -0.64 -8.03 -30.90
N SER A 198 0.68 -8.03 -31.05
CA SER A 198 1.57 -8.93 -30.30
C SER A 198 1.73 -8.55 -28.83
N PHE A 199 1.50 -7.28 -28.48
CA PHE A 199 1.67 -6.79 -27.11
C PHE A 199 0.35 -6.31 -26.52
N ARG A 200 0.17 -6.62 -25.24
CA ARG A 200 -0.95 -6.19 -24.42
C ARG A 200 -0.39 -5.60 -23.13
N PRO A 201 -1.01 -4.57 -22.55
CA PRO A 201 -0.68 -4.10 -21.21
C PRO A 201 -0.66 -5.25 -20.20
N GLN A 202 0.36 -5.29 -19.34
CA GLN A 202 0.51 -6.35 -18.34
C GLN A 202 -0.11 -6.02 -16.98
N GLY A 203 -0.69 -4.83 -16.81
CA GLY A 203 -1.56 -4.55 -15.66
C GLY A 203 -1.69 -3.09 -15.23
N LEU A 204 -0.78 -2.21 -15.66
CA LEU A 204 -0.83 -0.78 -15.26
C LEU A 204 -1.60 0.08 -16.26
N ALA A 205 -1.46 -0.18 -17.56
CA ALA A 205 -2.29 0.49 -18.56
C ALA A 205 -3.66 -0.21 -18.68
N PRO A 206 -4.77 0.55 -18.73
CA PRO A 206 -6.10 -0.01 -19.00
C PRO A 206 -6.12 -0.85 -20.27
N GLN A 207 -6.91 -1.92 -20.29
CA GLN A 207 -7.04 -2.82 -21.44
C GLN A 207 -7.45 -2.08 -22.75
N GLY A 208 -8.07 -0.91 -22.63
CA GLY A 208 -8.36 0.01 -23.72
C GLY A 208 -7.13 0.43 -24.56
N TYR A 209 -5.94 0.51 -23.95
CA TYR A 209 -4.69 0.82 -24.65
C TYR A 209 -4.34 -0.25 -25.68
N ALA A 210 -4.73 -1.49 -25.43
CA ALA A 210 -4.48 -2.60 -26.32
C ALA A 210 -5.17 -2.46 -27.69
N PHE A 211 -6.21 -1.63 -27.81
CA PHE A 211 -6.88 -1.31 -29.08
C PHE A 211 -6.20 -0.14 -29.82
N ARG A 212 -5.38 0.65 -29.14
CA ARG A 212 -4.70 1.83 -29.68
C ARG A 212 -3.19 1.64 -29.63
N SER A 213 -2.68 0.78 -30.51
CA SER A 213 -1.24 0.52 -30.64
C SER A 213 -0.42 1.77 -30.98
N TYR A 214 -1.05 2.85 -31.46
CA TYR A 214 -0.38 4.13 -31.73
C TYR A 214 0.41 4.67 -30.52
N TYR A 215 -0.07 4.39 -29.30
CA TYR A 215 0.61 4.80 -28.07
C TYR A 215 1.73 3.87 -27.63
N MET A 216 1.99 2.81 -28.38
CA MET A 216 3.02 1.83 -28.06
C MET A 216 4.27 2.10 -28.87
N ARG A 217 5.44 1.98 -28.24
CA ARG A 217 6.72 1.82 -28.92
C ARG A 217 7.45 0.61 -28.38
N TYR A 218 8.09 -0.11 -29.27
CA TYR A 218 8.91 -1.27 -28.96
C TYR A 218 10.24 -1.12 -29.69
N GLY A 219 11.35 -1.38 -29.00
CA GLY A 219 12.68 -1.41 -29.58
C GLY A 219 13.56 -2.44 -28.91
N THR A 220 14.53 -2.96 -29.66
CA THR A 220 15.49 -3.95 -29.15
C THR A 220 16.89 -3.69 -29.70
N LEU A 221 17.89 -3.96 -28.87
CA LEU A 221 19.31 -3.94 -29.19
C LEU A 221 19.89 -5.33 -28.88
N PRO A 222 19.84 -6.28 -29.84
CA PRO A 222 20.30 -7.65 -29.61
C PRO A 222 21.81 -7.78 -29.35
N ARG A 223 22.58 -6.75 -29.69
CA ARG A 223 24.03 -6.69 -29.51
C ARG A 223 24.44 -5.92 -28.25
N GLU A 224 23.46 -5.48 -27.44
CA GLU A 224 23.78 -4.84 -26.17
C GLU A 224 24.40 -5.85 -25.21
N ILE A 225 25.52 -5.45 -24.59
CA ILE A 225 26.23 -6.27 -23.62
C ILE A 225 25.79 -5.82 -22.23
N VAL A 226 25.26 -6.75 -21.43
CA VAL A 226 24.94 -6.46 -20.02
C VAL A 226 26.21 -6.53 -19.19
N CYS A 227 26.61 -5.39 -18.64
CA CYS A 227 27.75 -5.25 -17.73
C CYS A 227 27.28 -5.09 -16.28
N THR A 228 28.17 -5.30 -15.31
CA THR A 228 27.89 -5.00 -13.88
C THR A 228 27.54 -3.53 -13.65
N GLU A 229 28.01 -2.65 -14.54
CA GLU A 229 27.70 -1.23 -14.61
C GLU A 229 26.21 -0.96 -14.89
N ASN A 230 25.53 -1.85 -15.63
CA ASN A 230 24.10 -1.71 -15.97
C ASN A 230 23.19 -2.21 -14.84
N LEU A 231 23.65 -3.23 -14.12
CA LEU A 231 22.90 -3.86 -13.02
C LEU A 231 22.99 -3.08 -11.71
N THR A 232 24.04 -2.27 -11.54
CA THR A 232 24.24 -1.45 -10.33
C THR A 232 23.13 -0.41 -10.16
N PRO A 233 22.75 0.37 -11.19
CA PRO A 233 21.60 1.26 -11.11
C PRO A 233 20.28 0.53 -10.87
N TRP A 234 20.06 -0.64 -11.48
CA TRP A 234 18.87 -1.45 -11.22
C TRP A 234 18.75 -1.83 -9.75
N ARG A 235 19.85 -2.29 -9.13
CA ARG A 235 19.86 -2.62 -7.70
C ARG A 235 19.53 -1.41 -6.82
N LYS A 236 19.96 -0.21 -7.20
CA LYS A 236 19.65 1.04 -6.49
C LYS A 236 18.17 1.45 -6.57
N LEU A 237 17.38 0.85 -7.46
CA LEU A 237 15.94 1.10 -7.52
C LEU A 237 15.16 0.31 -6.46
N LEU A 238 15.79 -0.68 -5.83
CA LEU A 238 15.16 -1.45 -4.75
C LEU A 238 15.11 -0.61 -3.46
N PRO A 239 14.07 -0.77 -2.62
CA PRO A 239 13.89 0.06 -1.42
C PRO A 239 14.98 -0.09 -0.34
N CYS A 240 15.85 -1.10 -0.44
CA CYS A 240 16.90 -1.37 0.53
C CYS A 240 18.22 -0.76 0.07
N ASP A 241 18.70 0.25 0.79
CA ASP A 241 20.05 0.78 0.59
C ASP A 241 21.08 -0.26 1.04
N SER A 242 22.08 -0.50 0.20
CA SER A 242 23.33 -1.10 0.65
C SER A 242 24.12 0.00 1.38
N ASN A 243 23.96 0.08 2.70
CA ASN A 243 24.86 0.86 3.57
C ASN A 243 26.33 0.54 3.29
#